data_AF-A0A413G772-F1
#
_entry.id   AF-A0A413G772-F1
#
_cell.length_a   1.000
_cell.length_b   1.000
_cell.length_c   1.000
_cell.angle_alpha   90.00
_cell.angle_beta   90.00
_cell.angle_gamma   90.00
#
_symmetry.space_group_name_H-M   'P 1'
#
loop_
_entity.id
_entity.type
_entity.pdbx_description
1 polymer ?
#
loop_
_entity_poly.entity_id
_entity_poly.type
_entity_poly.pdbx_seq_one_letter_code
_entity_poly.pdbx_strand_id
1 'polypeptide(L)'
;MYAFLKVSGMVLVVLCTTSIGMAMAKTLTNRVEELEACIAALAAFESELSYSLAPPDEVVGRLESRESLSAAAFLPACASLCRRGIPFPKAWKQAITVTRANLAPDDLSILTGLADTLGQCDLQSQLAQLAHAKALLQMQLTSAQGRCGSYAKLYRTMGVLAGAFVVIVFI
;
A
#
# COMPACT_ATOMS: atom_id res chain seq x y z
N MET A 1 -39.01 31.22 5.35
CA MET A 1 -37.62 31.43 5.85
C MET A 1 -37.12 30.24 6.69
N TYR A 2 -37.87 29.78 7.71
CA TYR A 2 -37.48 28.62 8.55
C TYR A 2 -37.31 27.29 7.79
N ALA A 3 -38.15 26.99 6.80
CA ALA A 3 -38.05 25.75 6.01
C ALA A 3 -36.74 25.66 5.19
N PHE A 4 -36.27 26.78 4.63
CA PHE A 4 -35.02 26.83 3.89
C PHE A 4 -33.80 26.57 4.78
N LEU A 5 -33.80 27.09 6.02
CA LEU A 5 -32.73 26.88 6.99
C LEU A 5 -32.67 25.41 7.48
N LYS A 6 -33.83 24.74 7.60
CA LYS A 6 -33.92 23.30 7.92
C LYS A 6 -33.31 22.44 6.81
N VAL A 7 -33.66 22.72 5.56
CA VAL A 7 -33.17 21.95 4.40
C VAL A 7 -31.66 22.14 4.20
N SER A 8 -31.13 23.36 4.35
CA SER A 8 -29.69 23.60 4.22
C SER A 8 -28.87 22.87 5.28
N GLY A 9 -29.37 22.82 6.52
CA GLY A 9 -28.72 22.07 7.62
C GLY A 9 -28.67 20.56 7.35
N MET A 10 -29.76 19.98 6.84
CA MET A 10 -29.81 18.56 6.46
C MET A 10 -28.80 18.22 5.37
N VAL A 11 -28.73 19.03 4.32
CA VAL A 11 -27.78 18.81 3.20
C VAL A 11 -26.33 18.91 3.69
N LEU A 12 -26.04 19.83 4.60
CA LEU A 12 -24.68 20.03 5.11
C LEU A 12 -24.21 18.85 6.00
N VAL A 13 -25.09 18.30 6.84
CA VAL A 13 -24.77 17.12 7.67
C VAL A 13 -24.56 15.88 6.80
N VAL A 14 -25.38 15.67 5.77
CA VAL A 14 -25.21 14.56 4.82
C VAL A 14 -23.90 14.72 4.04
N LEU A 15 -23.56 15.92 3.58
CA LEU A 15 -22.31 16.18 2.87
C LEU A 15 -21.07 15.95 3.75
N CYS A 16 -21.08 16.45 4.99
CA CYS A 16 -19.97 16.26 5.92
C CYS A 16 -19.75 14.77 6.25
N THR A 17 -20.81 14.03 6.57
CA THR A 17 -20.70 12.60 6.90
C THR A 17 -20.27 11.74 5.70
N THR A 18 -20.76 12.07 4.49
CA THR A 18 -20.36 11.39 3.25
C THR A 18 -18.90 11.68 2.91
N SER A 19 -18.44 12.93 3.07
CA SER A 19 -17.06 13.33 2.77
C SER A 19 -16.02 12.65 3.68
N ILE A 20 -16.32 12.49 4.97
CA ILE A 20 -15.47 11.77 5.93
C ILE A 20 -15.38 10.27 5.58
N GLY A 21 -16.50 9.67 5.17
CA GLY A 21 -16.53 8.28 4.69
C GLY A 21 -15.70 8.06 3.43
N MET A 22 -15.74 9.00 2.47
CA MET A 22 -14.92 8.97 1.26
C MET A 22 -13.43 9.17 1.54
N ALA A 23 -13.06 10.04 2.48
CA ALA A 23 -11.65 10.27 2.84
C ALA A 23 -11.01 9.02 3.48
N MET A 24 -11.73 8.35 4.39
CA MET A 24 -11.26 7.09 4.99
C MET A 24 -11.17 5.95 3.97
N ALA A 25 -12.13 5.86 3.04
CA ALA A 25 -12.06 4.89 1.95
C ALA A 25 -10.79 5.13 1.11
N LYS A 26 -10.48 6.39 0.78
CA LYS A 26 -9.31 6.75 -0.03
C LYS A 26 -7.98 6.38 0.63
N THR A 27 -7.81 6.61 1.94
CA THR A 27 -6.58 6.22 2.66
C THR A 27 -6.37 4.70 2.69
N LEU A 28 -7.47 3.94 2.74
CA LEU A 28 -7.42 2.49 2.82
C LEU A 28 -7.22 1.85 1.44
N THR A 29 -7.79 2.46 0.40
CA THR A 29 -7.51 2.14 -1.00
C THR A 29 -6.04 2.37 -1.35
N ASN A 30 -5.46 3.50 -0.95
CA ASN A 30 -4.05 3.79 -1.22
C ASN A 30 -3.09 2.75 -0.61
N ARG A 31 -3.33 2.29 0.62
CA ARG A 31 -2.52 1.23 1.25
C ARG A 31 -2.64 -0.11 0.51
N VAL A 32 -3.85 -0.45 0.06
CA VAL A 32 -4.11 -1.68 -0.72
C VAL A 32 -3.36 -1.62 -2.05
N GLU A 33 -3.47 -0.51 -2.78
CA GLU A 33 -2.77 -0.29 -4.05
C GLU A 33 -1.24 -0.34 -3.88
N GLU A 34 -0.69 0.28 -2.84
CA GLU A 34 0.75 0.20 -2.54
C GLU A 34 1.20 -1.22 -2.20
N LEU A 35 0.42 -1.99 -1.43
CA LEU A 35 0.73 -3.38 -1.11
C LEU A 35 0.68 -4.28 -2.35
N GLU A 36 -0.32 -4.12 -3.21
CA GLU A 36 -0.42 -4.84 -4.49
C GLU A 36 0.77 -4.53 -5.40
N ALA A 37 1.15 -3.25 -5.50
CA ALA A 37 2.33 -2.84 -6.24
C ALA A 37 3.63 -3.44 -5.66
N CYS A 38 3.77 -3.48 -4.33
CA CYS A 38 4.92 -4.12 -3.67
C CYS A 38 4.97 -5.63 -3.94
N ILE A 39 3.84 -6.33 -3.88
CA ILE A 39 3.75 -7.77 -4.15
C ILE A 39 4.11 -8.05 -5.62
N ALA A 40 3.57 -7.27 -6.55
CA ALA A 40 3.87 -7.39 -7.99
C ALA A 40 5.35 -7.11 -8.26
N ALA A 41 5.92 -6.11 -7.61
CA ALA A 41 7.34 -5.79 -7.66
C ALA A 41 8.23 -6.94 -7.19
N LEU A 42 7.92 -7.52 -6.03
CA LEU A 42 8.66 -8.66 -5.49
C LEU A 42 8.51 -9.92 -6.37
N ALA A 43 7.34 -10.16 -6.95
CA ALA A 43 7.13 -11.28 -7.88
C ALA A 43 7.93 -11.11 -9.17
N ALA A 44 7.98 -9.88 -9.72
CA ALA A 44 8.81 -9.58 -10.88
C ALA A 44 10.30 -9.73 -10.55
N PHE A 45 10.71 -9.29 -9.35
CA PHE A 45 12.06 -9.46 -8.85
C PHE A 45 12.45 -10.94 -8.70
N GLU A 46 11.59 -11.76 -8.09
CA GLU A 46 11.74 -13.20 -7.95
C GLU A 46 11.92 -13.89 -9.32
N SER A 47 11.06 -13.56 -10.29
CA SER A 47 11.11 -14.12 -11.64
C SER A 47 12.40 -13.73 -12.37
N GLU A 48 12.81 -12.48 -12.27
CA GLU A 48 13.99 -11.98 -12.98
C GLU A 48 15.29 -12.52 -12.36
N LEU A 49 15.33 -12.63 -11.02
CA LEU A 49 16.45 -13.23 -10.29
C LEU A 49 16.59 -14.73 -10.61
N SER A 50 15.46 -15.45 -10.69
CA SER A 50 15.44 -16.86 -11.09
C SER A 50 15.84 -17.10 -12.55
N TYR A 51 15.55 -16.15 -13.45
CA TYR A 51 15.80 -16.32 -14.89
C TYR A 51 17.18 -15.82 -15.31
N SER A 52 17.58 -14.64 -14.84
CA SER A 52 18.77 -13.95 -15.32
C SER A 52 20.05 -14.36 -14.58
N LEU A 53 19.96 -14.98 -13.39
CA LEU A 53 21.11 -15.21 -12.48
C LEU A 53 21.95 -13.94 -12.22
N ALA A 54 21.38 -12.77 -12.53
CA ALA A 54 22.05 -11.49 -12.47
C ALA A 54 22.07 -10.99 -11.03
N PRO A 55 23.06 -10.17 -10.67
CA PRO A 55 23.12 -9.63 -9.33
C PRO A 55 21.90 -8.72 -9.06
N PRO A 56 21.45 -8.65 -7.79
CA PRO A 56 20.21 -7.98 -7.38
C PRO A 56 20.10 -6.52 -7.82
N ASP A 57 21.22 -5.81 -7.92
CA ASP A 57 21.33 -4.42 -8.34
C ASP A 57 20.96 -4.22 -9.82
N GLU A 58 21.42 -5.10 -10.70
CA GLU A 58 21.04 -5.08 -12.12
C GLU A 58 19.55 -5.42 -12.32
N VAL A 59 19.01 -6.33 -11.50
CA VAL A 59 17.59 -6.69 -11.56
C VAL A 59 16.71 -5.51 -11.17
N VAL A 60 17.01 -4.80 -10.08
CA VAL A 60 16.26 -3.58 -9.71
C VAL A 60 16.38 -2.51 -10.79
N GLY A 61 17.55 -2.33 -11.39
CA GLY A 61 17.75 -1.39 -12.51
C GLY A 61 16.90 -1.71 -13.74
N ARG A 62 16.66 -3.00 -14.04
CA ARG A 62 15.73 -3.41 -15.11
C ARG A 62 14.28 -3.15 -14.74
N LEU A 63 13.90 -3.47 -13.50
CA LEU A 63 12.53 -3.36 -13.03
C LEU A 63 12.08 -1.92 -12.82
N GLU A 64 12.98 -0.96 -12.56
CA GLU A 64 12.61 0.47 -12.43
C GLU A 64 11.94 1.00 -13.71
N SER A 65 12.34 0.48 -14.88
CA SER A 65 11.89 0.94 -16.19
C SER A 65 10.52 0.38 -16.59
N ARG A 66 9.96 -0.56 -15.80
CA ARG A 66 8.64 -1.14 -16.06
C ARG A 66 7.55 -0.22 -15.51
N GLU A 67 6.76 0.35 -16.41
CA GLU A 67 5.64 1.24 -16.09
C GLU A 67 4.61 0.57 -15.16
N SER A 68 4.42 -0.74 -15.29
CA SER A 68 3.54 -1.55 -14.42
C SER A 68 3.97 -1.59 -12.95
N LEU A 69 5.21 -1.21 -12.63
CA LEU A 69 5.75 -1.16 -11.27
C LEU A 69 5.89 0.29 -10.77
N SER A 70 5.40 1.30 -11.51
CA SER A 70 5.52 2.71 -11.12
C SER A 70 4.84 3.04 -9.78
N ALA A 71 3.85 2.25 -9.35
CA ALA A 71 3.21 2.39 -8.05
C ALA A 71 4.11 1.93 -6.88
N ALA A 72 5.12 1.11 -7.15
CA ALA A 72 6.12 0.68 -6.18
C ALA A 72 7.28 1.69 -6.11
N ALA A 73 7.03 2.86 -5.52
CA ALA A 73 7.99 3.98 -5.49
C ALA A 73 9.37 3.65 -4.88
N PHE A 74 9.49 2.56 -4.13
CA PHE A 74 10.76 2.09 -3.57
C PHE A 74 11.73 1.53 -4.63
N LEU A 75 11.23 1.00 -5.75
CA LEU A 75 12.07 0.44 -6.81
C LEU A 75 12.99 1.47 -7.48
N PRO A 76 12.46 2.57 -8.06
CA PRO A 76 13.30 3.60 -8.67
C PRO A 76 14.19 4.29 -7.63
N ALA A 77 13.70 4.46 -6.39
CA ALA A 77 14.52 4.96 -5.30
C ALA A 77 15.72 4.04 -5.01
N CYS A 78 15.50 2.72 -4.93
CA CYS A 78 16.56 1.74 -4.69
C CYS A 78 17.57 1.72 -5.83
N ALA A 79 17.12 1.65 -7.10
CA ALA A 79 18.01 1.67 -8.25
C ALA A 79 18.86 2.95 -8.31
N SER A 80 18.26 4.11 -8.03
CA SER A 80 19.00 5.38 -7.99
C SER A 80 20.11 5.38 -6.95
N LEU A 81 19.87 4.77 -5.78
CA LEU A 81 20.86 4.65 -4.71
C LEU A 81 21.96 3.65 -5.07
N CYS A 82 21.61 2.52 -5.70
CA CYS A 82 22.60 1.57 -6.24
C CYS A 82 23.51 2.23 -7.29
N ARG A 83 22.94 3.02 -8.22
CA ARG A 83 23.73 3.79 -9.23
C ARG A 83 24.68 4.80 -8.60
N ARG A 84 24.37 5.30 -7.40
CA ARG A 84 25.26 6.18 -6.62
C ARG A 84 26.37 5.43 -5.87
N GLY A 85 26.48 4.11 -6.06
CA GLY A 85 27.50 3.27 -5.44
C GLY A 85 27.15 2.80 -4.02
N ILE A 86 25.89 2.94 -3.59
CA ILE A 86 25.45 2.44 -2.28
C ILE A 86 25.22 0.93 -2.41
N PRO A 87 25.74 0.10 -1.47
CA PRO A 87 25.49 -1.34 -1.47
C PRO A 87 24.00 -1.66 -1.45
N PHE A 88 23.59 -2.66 -2.23
CA PHE A 88 22.19 -3.05 -2.42
C PHE A 88 21.37 -3.16 -1.11
N PRO A 89 21.84 -3.85 -0.05
CA PRO A 89 21.09 -3.94 1.21
C PRO A 89 20.80 -2.57 1.85
N LYS A 90 21.73 -1.62 1.75
CA LYS A 90 21.57 -0.26 2.28
C LYS A 90 20.66 0.58 1.38
N ALA A 91 20.84 0.50 0.07
CA ALA A 91 20.01 1.18 -0.91
C ALA A 91 18.53 0.80 -0.76
N TRP A 92 18.26 -0.49 -0.59
CA TRP A 92 16.91 -1.02 -0.39
C TRP A 92 16.27 -0.52 0.91
N LYS A 93 16.96 -0.63 2.05
CA LYS A 93 16.45 -0.12 3.34
C LYS A 93 16.14 1.38 3.29
N GLN A 94 17.02 2.15 2.65
CA GLN A 94 16.83 3.58 2.51
C GLN A 94 15.66 3.93 1.58
N ALA A 95 15.49 3.21 0.47
CA ALA A 95 14.36 3.37 -0.43
C ALA A 95 13.00 3.09 0.24
N ILE A 96 12.91 2.03 1.05
CA ILE A 96 11.72 1.72 1.84
C ILE A 96 11.43 2.80 2.87
N THR A 97 12.47 3.34 3.53
CA THR A 97 12.32 4.40 4.53
C THR A 97 11.78 5.68 3.92
N VAL A 98 12.13 5.98 2.66
CA VAL A 98 11.60 7.13 1.92
C VAL A 98 10.17 6.89 1.44
N THR A 99 9.80 5.65 1.13
CA THR A 99 8.48 5.25 0.59
C THR A 99 7.43 5.00 1.68
N ARG A 100 7.64 5.50 2.89
CA ARG A 100 6.84 5.22 4.09
C ARG A 100 5.37 5.68 4.06
N ALA A 101 4.88 6.18 2.93
CA ALA A 101 3.69 7.03 2.87
C ALA A 101 2.39 6.30 3.25
N ASN A 102 2.12 5.07 2.77
CA ASN A 102 0.88 4.36 3.14
C ASN A 102 1.06 2.92 3.66
N LEU A 103 2.30 2.41 3.79
CA LEU A 103 2.58 1.10 4.38
C LEU A 103 2.55 1.11 5.93
N ALA A 104 2.09 0.02 6.54
CA ALA A 104 2.13 -0.15 7.99
C ALA A 104 3.54 -0.55 8.49
N PRO A 105 3.84 -0.37 9.78
CA PRO A 105 5.12 -0.76 10.37
C PRO A 105 5.48 -2.22 10.11
N ASP A 106 4.49 -3.12 10.18
CA ASP A 106 4.66 -4.55 9.91
C ASP A 106 5.08 -4.79 8.45
N ASP A 107 4.43 -4.12 7.49
CA ASP A 107 4.74 -4.22 6.06
C ASP A 107 6.19 -3.77 5.79
N LEU A 108 6.62 -2.67 6.43
CA LEU A 108 7.99 -2.17 6.35
C LEU A 108 8.99 -3.13 6.99
N SER A 109 8.64 -3.80 8.09
CA SER A 109 9.52 -4.78 8.73
C SER A 109 9.80 -5.99 7.83
N ILE A 110 8.78 -6.46 7.09
CA ILE A 110 8.89 -7.55 6.12
C ILE A 110 9.81 -7.13 4.97
N LEU A 111 9.58 -5.95 4.41
CA LEU A 111 10.37 -5.43 3.29
C LEU A 111 11.82 -5.12 3.68
N THR A 112 12.06 -4.60 4.89
CA THR A 112 13.43 -4.30 5.35
C THR A 112 14.21 -5.56 5.71
N GLY A 113 13.54 -6.61 6.19
CA GLY A 113 14.16 -7.92 6.44
C GLY A 113 14.69 -8.60 5.17
N LEU A 114 14.00 -8.41 4.03
CA LEU A 114 14.47 -8.90 2.72
C LEU A 114 15.82 -8.30 2.29
N ALA A 115 16.12 -7.08 2.71
CA ALA A 115 17.36 -6.40 2.31
C ALA A 115 18.61 -7.13 2.82
N ASP A 116 18.53 -7.69 4.03
CA ASP A 116 19.66 -8.36 4.67
C ASP A 116 19.98 -9.69 3.99
N THR A 117 19.01 -10.28 3.29
CA THR A 117 19.17 -11.61 2.71
C THR A 117 19.45 -11.62 1.22
N LEU A 118 18.91 -10.63 0.49
CA LEU A 118 19.14 -10.42 -0.94
C LEU A 118 20.60 -10.10 -1.31
N GLY A 119 21.49 -9.86 -0.35
CA GLY A 119 22.91 -9.56 -0.61
C GLY A 119 23.92 -10.60 -0.10
N GLN A 120 23.49 -11.65 0.60
CA GLN A 120 24.42 -12.50 1.38
C GLN A 120 24.26 -14.02 1.19
N CYS A 121 23.11 -14.50 0.69
CA CYS A 121 22.80 -15.93 0.61
C CYS A 121 22.74 -16.48 -0.81
N ASP A 122 22.90 -17.81 -0.96
CA ASP A 122 22.67 -18.53 -2.22
C ASP A 122 21.30 -18.19 -2.82
N LEU A 123 21.23 -18.11 -4.15
CA LEU A 123 20.03 -17.78 -4.93
C LEU A 123 18.78 -18.53 -4.45
N GLN A 124 18.90 -19.83 -4.19
CA GLN A 124 17.78 -20.67 -3.78
C GLN A 124 17.20 -20.27 -2.41
N SER A 125 18.06 -19.81 -1.49
CA SER A 125 17.66 -19.28 -0.19
C SER A 125 16.97 -17.91 -0.34
N GLN A 126 17.50 -17.06 -1.24
CA GLN A 126 16.90 -15.76 -1.55
C GLN A 126 15.49 -15.89 -2.13
N LEU A 127 15.29 -16.83 -3.08
CA LEU A 127 13.98 -17.12 -3.66
C LEU A 127 12.99 -17.62 -2.61
N ALA A 128 13.40 -18.54 -1.72
CA ALA A 128 12.53 -19.04 -0.66
C ALA A 128 12.07 -17.92 0.30
N GLN A 129 12.95 -16.98 0.62
CA GLN A 129 12.63 -15.86 1.50
C GLN A 129 11.80 -14.78 0.80
N LEU A 130 12.03 -14.53 -0.49
CA LEU A 130 11.15 -13.71 -1.31
C LEU A 130 9.72 -14.28 -1.33
N ALA A 131 9.58 -15.58 -1.55
CA ALA A 131 8.29 -16.25 -1.53
C ALA A 131 7.60 -16.14 -0.16
N HIS A 132 8.36 -16.29 0.94
CA HIS A 132 7.84 -16.13 2.30
C HIS A 132 7.38 -14.68 2.58
N ALA A 133 8.21 -13.69 2.23
CA ALA A 133 7.86 -12.28 2.39
C ALA A 133 6.63 -11.89 1.56
N LYS A 134 6.52 -12.41 0.33
CA LYS A 134 5.33 -12.26 -0.52
C LYS A 134 4.07 -12.81 0.16
N ALA A 135 4.15 -14.01 0.73
CA ALA A 135 3.02 -14.61 1.46
C ALA A 135 2.58 -13.75 2.66
N LEU A 136 3.53 -13.20 3.43
CA LEU A 136 3.23 -12.30 4.54
C LEU A 136 2.55 -11.00 4.07
N LEU A 137 3.07 -10.36 3.01
CA LEU A 137 2.46 -9.17 2.43
C LEU A 137 1.06 -9.46 1.87
N GLN A 138 0.84 -10.67 1.33
CA GLN A 138 -0.47 -11.07 0.81
C GLN A 138 -1.50 -11.30 1.95
N MET A 139 -1.06 -11.77 3.11
CA MET A 139 -1.90 -11.78 4.32
C MET A 139 -2.23 -10.35 4.78
N GLN A 140 -1.25 -9.44 4.78
CA GLN A 140 -1.47 -8.03 5.12
C GLN A 140 -2.43 -7.35 4.14
N LEU A 141 -2.31 -7.64 2.84
CA LEU A 141 -3.23 -7.18 1.80
C LEU A 141 -4.65 -7.68 2.08
N THR A 142 -4.82 -8.99 2.33
CA THR A 142 -6.14 -9.58 2.63
C THR A 142 -6.75 -8.96 3.89
N SER A 143 -5.93 -8.70 4.92
CA SER A 143 -6.35 -8.00 6.13
C SER A 143 -6.77 -6.54 5.86
N ALA A 144 -6.00 -5.81 5.05
CA ALA A 144 -6.31 -4.43 4.66
C ALA A 144 -7.61 -4.36 3.82
N GLN A 145 -7.80 -5.27 2.86
CA GLN A 145 -9.02 -5.40 2.06
C GLN A 145 -10.23 -5.77 2.94
N GLY A 146 -10.07 -6.71 3.88
CA GLY A 146 -11.13 -7.10 4.82
C GLY A 146 -11.55 -5.95 5.74
N ARG A 147 -10.60 -5.14 6.22
CA ARG A 147 -10.90 -3.90 6.94
C ARG A 147 -11.66 -2.93 6.04
N CYS A 148 -11.22 -2.75 4.79
CA CYS A 148 -11.89 -1.86 3.84
C CYS A 148 -13.34 -2.24 3.58
N GLY A 149 -13.61 -3.53 3.34
CA GLY A 149 -14.96 -4.05 3.16
C GLY A 149 -15.85 -3.87 4.41
N SER A 150 -15.32 -4.10 5.61
CA SER A 150 -16.09 -3.96 6.86
C SER A 150 -16.39 -2.49 7.18
N TYR A 151 -15.39 -1.60 7.11
CA TYR A 151 -15.57 -0.18 7.38
C TYR A 151 -16.45 0.51 6.33
N ALA A 152 -16.32 0.18 5.04
CA ALA A 152 -17.21 0.71 4.00
C ALA A 152 -18.69 0.34 4.27
N LYS A 153 -18.94 -0.88 4.76
CA LYS A 153 -20.29 -1.35 5.09
C LYS A 153 -20.85 -0.65 6.33
N LEU A 154 -20.04 -0.47 7.37
CA LEU A 154 -20.40 0.23 8.61
C LEU A 154 -20.64 1.73 8.41
N TYR A 155 -19.79 2.41 7.63
CA TYR A 155 -19.98 3.83 7.33
C TYR A 155 -21.22 4.09 6.48
N ARG A 156 -21.53 3.18 5.53
CA ARG A 156 -22.77 3.27 4.74
C ARG A 156 -24.01 3.13 5.62
N THR A 157 -24.02 2.22 6.57
CA THR A 157 -25.18 2.04 7.47
C THR A 157 -25.30 3.18 8.49
N MET A 158 -24.18 3.68 9.03
CA MET A 158 -24.18 4.82 9.96
C MET A 158 -24.56 6.14 9.29
N GLY A 159 -24.13 6.38 8.05
CA GLY A 159 -24.54 7.56 7.28
C GLY A 159 -26.05 7.59 7.01
N VAL A 160 -26.63 6.42 6.67
CA VAL A 160 -28.09 6.29 6.48
C VAL A 160 -28.84 6.46 7.80
N LEU A 161 -28.36 5.85 8.90
CA LEU A 161 -28.98 5.99 10.22
C LEU A 161 -28.88 7.43 10.77
N ALA A 162 -27.75 8.10 10.59
CA ALA A 162 -27.58 9.50 10.97
C ALA A 162 -28.48 10.42 10.15
N GLY A 163 -28.59 10.19 8.83
CA GLY A 163 -29.52 10.91 7.97
C GLY A 163 -30.98 10.71 8.40
N ALA A 164 -31.37 9.47 8.70
CA ALA A 164 -32.71 9.15 9.20
C ALA A 164 -33.00 9.80 10.57
N PHE A 165 -32.03 9.78 11.49
CA PHE A 165 -32.16 10.41 12.81
C PHE A 165 -32.36 11.93 12.69
N VAL A 166 -31.61 12.61 11.83
CA VAL A 166 -31.77 14.05 11.58
C VAL A 166 -33.16 14.35 11.01
N VAL A 167 -33.66 13.55 10.07
CA VAL A 167 -35.02 13.71 9.51
C VAL A 167 -36.08 13.59 10.61
N ILE A 168 -35.94 12.61 11.52
CA ILE A 168 -36.88 12.38 12.61
C ILE A 168 -36.86 13.52 13.64
N VAL A 169 -35.68 14.04 13.99
CA VAL A 169 -35.55 15.14 14.97
C VAL A 169 -36.03 16.49 14.41
N PHE A 170 -36.00 16.69 13.09
CA PHE A 170 -36.36 17.95 12.46
C PHE A 170 -37.81 18.03 11.92
N ILE A 171 -38.53 16.91 11.90
CA ILE A 171 -40.00 16.85 11.79
C ILE A 171 -40.60 17.40 13.09
#